data_AF-A0A120F7T2-F1
#
_entry.id   AF-A0A120F7T2-F1
#
_cell.length_a   1.000
_cell.length_b   1.000
_cell.length_c   1.000
_cell.angle_alpha   90.00
_cell.angle_beta   90.00
_cell.angle_gamma   90.00
#
_symmetry.space_group_name_H-M   'P 1'
#
loop_
_entity.id
_entity.type
_entity.pdbx_description
1 polymer ?
#
loop_
_entity_poly.entity_id
_entity_poly.type
_entity_poly.pdbx_seq_one_letter_code
_entity_poly.pdbx_strand_id
1 'polypeptide(L)'
;MGRLASAYGQAVAVHRQARQRWTAAGAALARLSRRPVPETTADLVARLSRLANVLAAPSASGAPAPVRIGEASTAEGRFPLLLPLGAGRHLAVDRDARDPRVAVLLRLLVLRLLSTAAPGTVRVVGIDPAAWGATFLPLRPLRDAGVLGAVATTGVEIAALLDAAEAHAHADAGEAELLLVVAASAPGPKELARLAALTHAGPAAGVCVLFAGRAVTTPGQAAPALGGTTEVRLDERYARIGDPPGQPFSDDGTGLAVPVLLDDDPPASAVRALADRLGAQVRRETAGHPADPLPGQRRTGSTRAGHQPGEGR
;
A
#
# COMPACT_ATOMS: atom_id res chain seq x y z
N MET A 1 -21.11 18.21 -23.70
CA MET A 1 -20.15 17.67 -24.69
C MET A 1 -18.67 17.80 -24.28
N GLY A 2 -18.15 18.97 -23.85
CA GLY A 2 -16.71 19.15 -23.58
C GLY A 2 -16.07 18.32 -22.45
N ARG A 3 -16.83 17.96 -21.40
CA ARG A 3 -16.29 17.22 -20.23
C ARG A 3 -16.04 15.74 -20.51
N LEU A 4 -16.93 15.07 -21.24
CA LEU A 4 -16.75 13.68 -21.66
C LEU A 4 -15.59 13.54 -22.64
N ALA A 5 -15.44 14.48 -23.57
CA ALA A 5 -14.31 14.52 -24.48
C ALA A 5 -12.97 14.71 -23.73
N SER A 6 -12.94 15.56 -22.70
CA SER A 6 -11.76 15.76 -21.85
C SER A 6 -11.41 14.52 -21.01
N ALA A 7 -12.41 13.89 -20.38
CA ALA A 7 -12.20 12.69 -19.58
C ALA A 7 -11.74 11.51 -20.45
N TYR A 8 -12.37 11.33 -21.61
CA TYR A 8 -11.96 10.33 -22.60
C TYR A 8 -10.55 10.59 -23.13
N GLY A 9 -10.22 11.84 -23.47
CA GLY A 9 -8.87 12.22 -23.91
C GLY A 9 -7.81 11.93 -22.85
N GLN A 10 -8.11 12.18 -21.58
CA GLN A 10 -7.22 11.90 -20.47
C GLN A 10 -7.06 10.39 -20.22
N ALA A 11 -8.14 9.62 -20.28
CA ALA A 11 -8.10 8.17 -20.18
C ALA A 11 -7.25 7.56 -21.32
N VAL A 12 -7.43 8.03 -22.56
CA VAL A 12 -6.63 7.61 -23.72
C VAL A 12 -5.15 7.99 -23.55
N ALA A 13 -4.84 9.17 -23.02
CA ALA A 13 -3.46 9.59 -22.75
C ALA A 13 -2.79 8.71 -21.69
N VAL A 14 -3.48 8.44 -20.58
CA VAL A 14 -3.00 7.53 -19.51
C VAL A 14 -2.80 6.12 -20.08
N HIS A 15 -3.75 5.61 -20.88
CA HIS A 15 -3.64 4.29 -21.50
C HIS A 15 -2.45 4.20 -22.46
N ARG A 16 -2.24 5.22 -23.31
CA ARG A 16 -1.07 5.27 -24.21
C ARG A 16 0.24 5.33 -23.43
N GLN A 17 0.30 6.12 -22.36
CA GLN A 17 1.48 6.23 -21.51
C GLN A 17 1.76 4.89 -20.79
N ALA A 18 0.73 4.22 -20.30
CA ALA A 18 0.85 2.88 -19.70
C ALA A 18 1.36 1.85 -20.71
N ARG A 19 0.80 1.82 -21.93
CA ARG A 19 1.27 0.94 -23.01
C ARG A 19 2.73 1.20 -23.39
N GLN A 20 3.10 2.47 -23.59
CA GLN A 20 4.47 2.84 -23.94
C GLN A 20 5.47 2.40 -22.85
N ARG A 21 5.10 2.55 -21.58
CA ARG A 21 5.91 2.07 -20.45
C ARG A 21 6.01 0.56 -20.41
N TRP A 22 4.90 -0.16 -20.60
CA TRP A 22 4.91 -1.63 -20.65
C TRP A 22 5.81 -2.14 -21.77
N THR A 23 5.73 -1.54 -22.96
CA THR A 23 6.61 -1.86 -24.08
C THR A 23 8.07 -1.55 -23.77
N ALA A 24 8.36 -0.41 -23.12
CA ALA A 24 9.72 -0.05 -22.71
C ALA A 24 10.29 -1.00 -21.66
N ALA A 25 9.49 -1.36 -20.64
CA ALA A 25 9.85 -2.32 -19.60
C ALA A 25 10.09 -3.72 -20.20
N GLY A 26 9.18 -4.20 -21.04
CA GLY A 26 9.34 -5.49 -21.75
C GLY A 26 10.57 -5.51 -22.66
N ALA A 27 10.85 -4.42 -23.38
CA ALA A 27 12.04 -4.30 -24.20
C ALA A 27 13.33 -4.21 -23.37
N ALA A 28 13.29 -3.58 -22.20
CA ALA A 28 14.43 -3.55 -21.26
C ALA A 28 14.68 -4.93 -20.66
N LEU A 29 13.62 -5.62 -20.24
CA LEU A 29 13.69 -6.98 -19.71
C LEU A 29 14.25 -7.93 -20.77
N ALA A 30 13.71 -7.94 -22.00
CA ALA A 30 14.19 -8.78 -23.10
C ALA A 30 15.67 -8.48 -23.45
N ARG A 31 16.09 -7.21 -23.43
CA ARG A 31 17.49 -6.83 -23.64
C ARG A 31 18.39 -7.36 -22.53
N LEU A 32 17.92 -7.32 -21.27
CA LEU A 32 18.67 -7.85 -20.15
C LEU A 32 18.72 -9.39 -20.20
N SER A 33 17.60 -10.08 -20.41
CA SER A 33 17.54 -11.55 -20.50
C SER A 33 18.44 -12.14 -21.59
N ARG A 34 18.74 -11.38 -22.65
CA ARG A 34 19.66 -11.78 -23.73
C ARG A 34 21.13 -11.45 -23.46
N ARG A 35 21.43 -10.67 -22.42
CA ARG A 35 22.83 -10.39 -22.04
C ARG A 35 23.42 -11.59 -21.31
N PRO A 36 24.69 -11.94 -21.59
CA PRO A 36 25.38 -12.97 -20.85
C PRO A 36 25.33 -12.69 -19.34
N VAL A 37 25.39 -13.77 -18.56
CA VAL A 37 25.51 -13.68 -17.11
C VAL A 37 26.76 -12.84 -16.82
N PRO A 38 26.67 -11.80 -15.98
CA PRO A 38 27.84 -10.99 -15.64
C PRO A 38 28.96 -11.88 -15.10
N GLU A 39 30.16 -11.73 -15.65
CA GLU A 39 31.34 -12.51 -15.22
C GLU A 39 31.87 -12.04 -13.86
N THR A 40 31.52 -10.81 -13.46
CA THR A 40 31.91 -10.22 -12.17
C THR A 40 30.69 -9.82 -11.33
N THR A 41 30.83 -9.90 -10.01
CA THR A 41 29.81 -9.44 -9.07
C THR A 41 29.55 -7.93 -9.20
N ALA A 42 30.57 -7.13 -9.51
CA ALA A 42 30.43 -5.68 -9.71
C ALA A 42 29.52 -5.36 -10.92
N ASP A 43 29.67 -6.08 -12.03
CA ASP A 43 28.81 -5.92 -13.20
C ASP A 43 27.37 -6.34 -12.92
N LEU A 44 27.19 -7.39 -12.09
CA LEU A 44 25.88 -7.82 -11.61
C LEU A 44 25.22 -6.74 -10.75
N VAL A 45 25.93 -6.18 -9.76
CA VAL A 45 25.44 -5.08 -8.91
C VAL A 45 25.01 -3.88 -9.75
N ALA A 46 25.82 -3.47 -10.73
CA ALA A 46 25.49 -2.38 -11.63
C ALA A 46 24.26 -2.69 -12.51
N ARG A 47 24.12 -3.95 -12.95
CA ARG A 47 22.97 -4.42 -13.72
C ARG A 47 21.68 -4.43 -12.89
N LEU A 48 21.73 -4.93 -11.67
CA LEU A 48 20.60 -4.93 -10.73
C LEU A 48 20.15 -3.52 -10.40
N SER A 49 21.11 -2.60 -10.16
CA SER A 49 20.81 -1.18 -9.92
C SER A 49 20.05 -0.52 -11.08
N ARG A 50 20.50 -0.76 -12.32
CA ARG A 50 19.79 -0.25 -13.51
C ARG A 50 18.40 -0.86 -13.66
N LEU A 51 18.27 -2.17 -13.46
CA LEU A 51 16.98 -2.85 -13.56
C LEU A 51 16.00 -2.33 -12.50
N ALA A 52 16.45 -2.15 -11.26
CA ALA A 52 15.61 -1.66 -10.19
C ALA A 52 15.05 -0.25 -10.48
N ASN A 53 15.88 0.64 -11.02
CA ASN A 53 15.43 1.98 -11.42
C ASN A 53 14.39 1.97 -12.55
N VAL A 54 14.47 0.99 -13.47
CA VAL A 54 13.47 0.82 -14.53
C VAL A 54 12.16 0.28 -13.95
N LEU A 55 12.24 -0.70 -13.05
CA LEU A 55 11.08 -1.36 -12.45
C LEU A 55 10.33 -0.47 -11.45
N ALA A 56 11.02 0.39 -10.71
CA ALA A 56 10.41 1.30 -9.74
C ALA A 56 9.57 2.42 -10.39
N ALA A 57 9.47 2.48 -11.72
CA ALA A 57 8.62 3.44 -12.41
C ALA A 57 7.12 3.11 -12.20
N PRO A 58 6.23 4.12 -12.13
CA PRO A 58 4.80 3.90 -11.89
C PRO A 58 4.14 2.98 -12.94
N SER A 59 3.34 2.03 -12.48
CA SER A 59 2.55 1.10 -13.30
C SER A 59 1.05 1.34 -13.11
N ALA A 60 0.28 1.29 -14.19
CA ALA A 60 -1.16 1.51 -14.17
C ALA A 60 -1.98 0.24 -13.88
N SER A 61 -1.33 -0.88 -13.51
CA SER A 61 -1.99 -2.18 -13.35
C SER A 61 -2.33 -2.49 -11.89
N GLY A 62 -3.48 -3.15 -11.65
CA GLY A 62 -3.80 -3.82 -10.38
C GLY A 62 -3.00 -5.11 -10.10
N ALA A 63 -1.84 -5.30 -10.75
CA ALA A 63 -0.93 -6.41 -10.52
C ALA A 63 0.07 -6.06 -9.38
N PRO A 64 0.77 -7.05 -8.79
CA PRO A 64 1.80 -6.76 -7.79
C PRO A 64 2.85 -5.79 -8.35
N ALA A 65 3.07 -4.69 -7.63
CA ALA A 65 4.03 -3.66 -7.98
C ALA A 65 5.42 -4.02 -7.40
N PRO A 66 6.51 -3.80 -8.14
CA PRO A 66 7.86 -3.93 -7.60
C PRO A 66 8.17 -2.72 -6.71
N VAL A 67 8.17 -2.94 -5.39
CA VAL A 67 8.33 -1.89 -4.38
C VAL A 67 9.70 -1.99 -3.74
N ARG A 68 10.46 -0.89 -3.78
CA ARG A 68 11.75 -0.80 -3.10
C ARG A 68 11.57 -0.89 -1.59
N ILE A 69 12.45 -1.63 -0.92
CA ILE A 69 12.49 -1.71 0.56
C ILE A 69 13.80 -1.22 1.17
N GLY A 70 14.89 -1.24 0.40
CA GLY A 70 16.21 -0.86 0.88
C GLY A 70 17.30 -1.13 -0.13
N GLU A 71 18.55 -1.14 0.34
CA GLU A 71 19.75 -1.49 -0.42
C GLU A 71 20.29 -2.83 0.09
N ALA A 72 20.33 -3.83 -0.79
CA ALA A 72 21.05 -5.07 -0.56
C ALA A 72 22.56 -4.82 -0.70
N SER A 73 23.36 -5.36 0.23
CA SER A 73 24.80 -5.11 0.29
C SER A 73 25.61 -6.37 0.02
N THR A 74 26.52 -6.30 -0.95
CA THR A 74 27.56 -7.30 -1.21
C THR A 74 28.94 -6.73 -0.84
N ALA A 75 30.00 -7.51 -1.01
CA ALA A 75 31.37 -7.03 -0.82
C ALA A 75 31.79 -6.00 -1.90
N GLU A 76 31.20 -6.11 -3.09
CA GLU A 76 31.56 -5.37 -4.31
C GLU A 76 30.63 -4.17 -4.56
N GLY A 77 29.58 -4.00 -3.76
CA GLY A 77 28.71 -2.83 -3.84
C GLY A 77 27.33 -3.03 -3.24
N ARG A 78 26.43 -2.12 -3.60
CA ARG A 78 25.03 -2.14 -3.15
C ARG A 78 24.10 -2.02 -4.34
N PHE A 79 22.91 -2.62 -4.20
CA PHE A 79 21.86 -2.49 -5.19
C PHE A 79 20.48 -2.38 -4.51
N PRO A 80 19.53 -1.65 -5.12
CA PRO A 80 18.19 -1.53 -4.58
C PRO A 80 17.47 -2.88 -4.59
N LEU A 81 16.90 -3.26 -3.45
CA LEU A 81 16.04 -4.44 -3.36
C LEU A 81 14.57 -4.04 -3.58
N LEU A 82 13.93 -4.71 -4.54
CA LEU A 82 12.51 -4.58 -4.82
C LEU A 82 11.78 -5.87 -4.42
N LEU A 83 10.61 -5.73 -3.79
CA LEU A 83 9.70 -6.83 -3.49
C LEU A 83 8.39 -6.68 -4.26
N PRO A 84 7.79 -7.78 -4.75
CA PRO A 84 6.45 -7.73 -5.33
C PRO A 84 5.42 -7.52 -4.20
N LEU A 85 4.74 -6.37 -4.19
CA LEU A 85 3.69 -6.05 -3.22
C LEU A 85 2.40 -5.63 -3.93
N GLY A 86 1.26 -5.96 -3.34
CA GLY A 86 -0.05 -5.73 -3.98
C GLY A 86 -0.66 -7.02 -4.54
N ALA A 87 -1.97 -7.01 -4.78
CA ALA A 87 -2.71 -8.10 -5.43
C ALA A 87 -2.36 -9.50 -4.87
N GLY A 88 -2.61 -9.73 -3.57
CA GLY A 88 -2.35 -11.02 -2.92
C GLY A 88 -0.88 -11.30 -2.60
N ARG A 89 0.01 -10.31 -2.77
CA ARG A 89 1.39 -10.33 -2.27
C ARG A 89 1.52 -9.41 -1.07
N HIS A 90 1.89 -10.00 0.06
CA HIS A 90 1.86 -9.40 1.38
C HIS A 90 3.28 -9.32 1.96
N LEU A 91 3.43 -8.54 3.03
CA LEU A 91 4.69 -8.42 3.76
C LEU A 91 4.43 -8.59 5.25
N ALA A 92 5.26 -9.38 5.93
CA ALA A 92 5.27 -9.46 7.38
C ALA A 92 6.64 -9.11 7.93
N VAL A 93 6.66 -8.36 9.03
CA VAL A 93 7.86 -7.96 9.77
C VAL A 93 7.80 -8.58 11.17
N ASP A 94 8.91 -9.13 11.62
CA ASP A 94 9.03 -9.79 12.93
C ASP A 94 8.76 -8.83 14.10
N ARG A 95 9.28 -7.61 14.04
CA ARG A 95 9.08 -6.53 15.02
C ARG A 95 7.89 -5.64 14.64
N ASP A 96 7.32 -4.96 15.63
CA ASP A 96 6.26 -3.96 15.42
C ASP A 96 6.83 -2.53 15.30
N ALA A 97 5.94 -1.58 15.01
CA ALA A 97 6.28 -0.17 14.75
C ALA A 97 6.75 0.61 15.99
N ARG A 98 6.82 -0.01 17.18
CA ARG A 98 7.56 0.57 18.31
C ARG A 98 9.07 0.54 18.04
N ASP A 99 9.55 -0.35 17.17
CA ASP A 99 10.88 -0.22 16.55
C ASP A 99 10.80 0.87 15.46
N PRO A 100 11.54 1.99 15.60
CA PRO A 100 11.43 3.11 14.66
C PRO A 100 11.76 2.73 13.22
N ARG A 101 12.59 1.71 13.00
CA ARG A 101 12.92 1.22 11.65
C ARG A 101 11.73 0.58 10.96
N VAL A 102 10.88 -0.12 11.73
CA VAL A 102 9.62 -0.70 11.22
C VAL A 102 8.61 0.42 10.92
N ALA A 103 8.46 1.40 11.81
CA ALA A 103 7.60 2.54 11.56
C ALA A 103 8.00 3.32 10.29
N VAL A 104 9.30 3.50 10.05
CA VAL A 104 9.84 4.09 8.82
C VAL A 104 9.54 3.20 7.60
N LEU A 105 9.81 1.90 7.68
CA LEU A 105 9.55 0.96 6.60
C LEU A 105 8.07 0.97 6.17
N LEU A 106 7.14 0.87 7.11
CA LEU A 106 5.71 0.87 6.80
C LEU A 106 5.28 2.16 6.10
N ARG A 107 5.74 3.32 6.58
CA ARG A 107 5.47 4.62 5.94
C ARG A 107 6.05 4.70 4.54
N LEU A 108 7.30 4.28 4.35
CA LEU A 108 7.95 4.21 3.04
C LEU A 108 7.16 3.34 2.06
N LEU A 109 6.73 2.15 2.50
CA LEU A 109 5.97 1.22 1.67
C LEU A 109 4.64 1.82 1.23
N VAL A 110 3.91 2.47 2.14
CA VAL A 110 2.68 3.20 1.82
C VAL A 110 2.94 4.26 0.75
N LEU A 111 3.96 5.11 0.94
CA LEU A 111 4.29 6.14 -0.04
C LEU A 111 4.68 5.56 -1.39
N ARG A 112 5.48 4.50 -1.40
CA ARG A 112 5.96 3.87 -2.63
C ARG A 112 4.82 3.24 -3.41
N LEU A 113 3.96 2.45 -2.77
CA LEU A 113 2.78 1.86 -3.37
C LEU A 113 1.86 2.93 -3.96
N LEU A 114 1.56 3.98 -3.20
CA LEU A 114 0.76 5.12 -3.67
C LEU A 114 1.45 5.91 -4.80
N SER A 115 2.78 5.97 -4.81
CA SER A 115 3.53 6.66 -5.85
C SER A 115 3.59 5.88 -7.16
N THR A 116 3.53 4.55 -7.08
CA THR A 116 3.59 3.65 -8.24
C THR A 116 2.24 3.36 -8.84
N ALA A 117 1.15 3.49 -8.07
CA ALA A 117 -0.20 3.22 -8.54
C ALA A 117 -0.82 4.41 -9.29
N ALA A 118 -1.84 4.12 -10.11
CA ALA A 118 -2.69 5.16 -10.65
C ALA A 118 -3.47 5.84 -9.50
N PRO A 119 -3.63 7.18 -9.53
CA PRO A 119 -4.45 7.86 -8.54
C PRO A 119 -5.86 7.26 -8.46
N GLY A 120 -6.35 7.02 -7.25
CA GLY A 120 -7.69 6.44 -7.01
C GLY A 120 -7.75 4.91 -7.07
N THR A 121 -6.68 4.21 -7.43
CA THR A 121 -6.68 2.73 -7.51
C THR A 121 -6.15 2.04 -6.26
N VAL A 122 -5.76 2.80 -5.24
CA VAL A 122 -5.26 2.28 -3.95
C VAL A 122 -5.89 3.05 -2.82
N ARG A 123 -6.55 2.32 -1.91
CA ARG A 123 -7.00 2.83 -0.61
C ARG A 123 -6.15 2.26 0.49
N VAL A 124 -5.82 3.09 1.47
CA VAL A 124 -4.98 2.68 2.59
C VAL A 124 -5.77 2.78 3.88
N VAL A 125 -5.70 1.74 4.71
CA VAL A 125 -6.25 1.73 6.08
C VAL A 125 -5.17 1.29 7.07
N GLY A 126 -5.18 1.87 8.26
CA GLY A 126 -4.15 1.63 9.28
C GLY A 126 -4.70 0.96 10.53
N ILE A 127 -3.91 0.10 11.16
CA ILE A 127 -4.14 -0.48 12.49
C ILE A 127 -2.89 -0.19 13.33
N ASP A 128 -3.03 0.54 14.43
CA ASP A 128 -1.91 0.87 15.34
C ASP A 128 -2.39 1.00 16.80
N PRO A 129 -2.80 -0.13 17.42
CA PRO A 129 -3.20 -0.12 18.82
C PRO A 129 -2.01 0.07 19.77
N ALA A 130 -0.80 -0.37 19.42
CA ALA A 130 0.35 -0.31 20.31
C ALA A 130 0.91 1.12 20.47
N ALA A 131 0.91 1.91 19.39
CA ALA A 131 1.39 3.29 19.41
C ALA A 131 0.26 4.33 19.23
N TRP A 132 -1.01 3.91 19.34
CA TRP A 132 -2.18 4.79 19.33
C TRP A 132 -2.24 5.68 18.07
N GLY A 133 -1.88 5.11 16.92
CA GLY A 133 -1.84 5.80 15.63
C GLY A 133 -0.58 6.64 15.39
N ALA A 134 0.37 6.70 16.32
CA ALA A 134 1.58 7.51 16.18
C ALA A 134 2.40 7.16 14.94
N THR A 135 2.40 5.88 14.52
CA THR A 135 3.10 5.40 13.31
C THR A 135 2.63 6.15 12.06
N PHE A 136 1.37 6.57 12.01
CA PHE A 136 0.75 7.19 10.86
C PHE A 136 0.71 8.72 10.92
N LEU A 137 1.09 9.35 12.05
CA LEU A 137 1.08 10.81 12.19
C LEU A 137 1.87 11.54 11.08
N PRO A 138 3.06 11.07 10.65
CA PRO A 138 3.80 11.70 9.57
C PRO A 138 3.09 11.62 8.21
N LEU A 139 2.11 10.71 8.06
CA LEU A 139 1.28 10.55 6.86
C LEU A 139 -0.01 11.38 6.90
N ARG A 140 -0.20 12.24 7.91
CA ARG A 140 -1.37 13.12 8.04
C ARG A 140 -1.74 13.86 6.74
N PRO A 141 -0.82 14.41 5.93
CA PRO A 141 -1.20 15.04 4.66
C PRO A 141 -1.99 14.12 3.72
N LEU A 142 -1.69 12.81 3.69
CA LEU A 142 -2.41 11.84 2.86
C LEU A 142 -3.81 11.56 3.42
N ARG A 143 -3.96 11.57 4.75
CA ARG A 143 -5.25 11.43 5.42
C ARG A 143 -6.13 12.65 5.16
N ASP A 144 -5.56 13.84 5.31
CA ASP A 144 -6.25 15.11 5.04
C ASP A 144 -6.63 15.24 3.55
N ALA A 145 -5.88 14.58 2.65
CA ALA A 145 -6.19 14.44 1.22
C ALA A 145 -7.22 13.35 0.89
N GLY A 146 -7.67 12.55 1.88
CA GLY A 146 -8.66 11.48 1.70
C GLY A 146 -8.10 10.17 1.11
N VAL A 147 -6.78 10.01 1.02
CA VAL A 147 -6.12 8.82 0.46
C VAL A 147 -5.90 7.74 1.53
N LEU A 148 -5.50 8.18 2.73
CA LEU A 148 -5.37 7.33 3.91
C LEU A 148 -6.64 7.45 4.75
N GLY A 149 -7.30 6.32 5.00
CA GLY A 149 -8.48 6.25 5.88
C GLY A 149 -8.14 6.51 7.35
N ALA A 150 -9.15 6.37 8.20
CA ALA A 150 -8.95 6.40 9.65
C ALA A 150 -8.01 5.26 10.08
N VAL A 151 -7.20 5.53 11.11
CA VAL A 151 -6.32 4.54 11.73
C VAL A 151 -7.05 3.97 12.93
N ALA A 152 -7.29 2.66 12.90
CA ALA A 152 -7.90 1.94 14.01
C ALA A 152 -6.88 1.77 15.16
N THR A 153 -7.28 2.17 16.36
CA THR A 153 -6.44 2.13 17.58
C THR A 153 -7.08 1.31 18.70
N THR A 154 -8.39 1.07 18.63
CA THR A 154 -9.14 0.27 19.60
C THR A 154 -9.64 -1.05 18.99
N GLY A 155 -9.94 -2.05 19.83
CA GLY A 155 -10.45 -3.33 19.36
C GLY A 155 -11.74 -3.22 18.52
N VAL A 156 -12.63 -2.29 18.87
CA VAL A 156 -13.88 -2.05 18.12
C VAL A 156 -13.59 -1.47 16.74
N GLU A 157 -12.71 -0.47 16.66
CA GLU A 157 -12.28 0.11 15.38
C GLU A 157 -11.57 -0.91 14.50
N ILE A 158 -10.73 -1.75 15.09
CA ILE A 158 -10.00 -2.81 14.36
C ILE A 158 -11.00 -3.84 13.81
N ALA A 159 -11.97 -4.27 14.62
CA ALA A 159 -12.99 -5.21 14.17
C ALA A 159 -13.80 -4.65 12.99
N ALA A 160 -14.26 -3.40 13.08
CA ALA A 160 -15.01 -2.74 12.01
C ALA A 160 -14.19 -2.54 10.73
N LEU A 161 -12.90 -2.20 10.86
CA LEU A 161 -11.98 -2.09 9.73
C LEU A 161 -11.80 -3.44 9.04
N LEU A 162 -11.62 -4.51 9.80
CA LEU A 162 -11.49 -5.87 9.26
C LEU A 162 -12.80 -6.36 8.62
N ASP A 163 -13.97 -6.01 9.17
CA ASP A 163 -15.26 -6.30 8.54
C ASP A 163 -15.34 -5.66 7.13
N ALA A 164 -14.91 -4.40 7.02
CA ALA A 164 -14.87 -3.69 5.74
C ALA A 164 -13.83 -4.28 4.78
N ALA A 165 -12.68 -4.73 5.28
CA ALA A 165 -11.63 -5.35 4.46
C ALA A 165 -12.06 -6.73 3.93
N GLU A 166 -12.75 -7.52 4.75
CA GLU A 166 -13.32 -8.81 4.34
C GLU A 166 -14.43 -8.60 3.30
N ALA A 167 -15.31 -7.62 3.50
CA ALA A 167 -16.32 -7.26 2.50
C ALA A 167 -15.69 -6.84 1.16
N HIS A 168 -14.59 -6.08 1.19
CA HIS A 168 -13.81 -5.73 -0.01
C HIS A 168 -13.26 -6.98 -0.70
N ALA A 169 -12.66 -7.90 0.06
CA ALA A 169 -12.06 -9.12 -0.47
C ALA A 169 -13.10 -10.06 -1.13
N HIS A 170 -14.36 -9.99 -0.70
CA HIS A 170 -15.45 -10.81 -1.22
C HIS A 170 -16.27 -10.14 -2.35
N ALA A 171 -16.05 -8.86 -2.62
CA ALA A 171 -16.76 -8.17 -3.70
C ALA A 171 -16.29 -8.70 -5.07
N ASP A 172 -17.23 -8.95 -5.99
CA ASP A 172 -16.91 -9.33 -7.37
C ASP A 172 -16.13 -8.20 -8.05
N ALA A 173 -14.83 -8.46 -8.31
CA ALA A 173 -13.87 -7.48 -8.78
C ALA A 173 -14.10 -7.10 -10.25
N GLY A 174 -14.90 -6.07 -10.51
CA GLY A 174 -14.63 -5.13 -11.60
C GLY A 174 -13.31 -4.39 -11.36
N GLU A 175 -12.72 -3.74 -12.38
CA GLU A 175 -11.38 -3.11 -12.39
C GLU A 175 -10.84 -2.76 -10.97
N ALA A 176 -10.05 -3.67 -10.40
CA ALA A 176 -9.90 -3.83 -8.96
C ALA A 176 -9.14 -2.68 -8.27
N GLU A 177 -9.82 -1.97 -7.38
CA GLU A 177 -9.20 -1.11 -6.38
C GLU A 177 -8.40 -1.96 -5.38
N LEU A 178 -7.13 -1.62 -5.16
CA LEU A 178 -6.29 -2.28 -4.17
C LEU A 178 -6.57 -1.69 -2.78
N LEU A 179 -7.00 -2.53 -1.84
CA LEU A 179 -7.05 -2.20 -0.42
C LEU A 179 -5.74 -2.59 0.26
N LEU A 180 -4.97 -1.58 0.69
CA LEU A 180 -3.75 -1.73 1.47
C LEU A 180 -4.08 -1.64 2.97
N VAL A 181 -3.98 -2.77 3.67
CA VAL A 181 -4.16 -2.87 5.12
C VAL A 181 -2.79 -2.85 5.79
N VAL A 182 -2.53 -1.82 6.60
CA VAL A 182 -1.24 -1.64 7.28
C VAL A 182 -1.41 -1.82 8.78
N ALA A 183 -1.00 -2.97 9.29
CA ALA A 183 -0.99 -3.28 10.72
C ALA A 183 0.39 -3.01 11.32
N ALA A 184 0.52 -1.89 12.01
CA ALA A 184 1.75 -1.41 12.63
C ALA A 184 2.15 -2.22 13.88
N SER A 185 1.23 -2.98 14.46
CA SER A 185 1.49 -3.92 15.54
C SER A 185 0.49 -5.06 15.52
N ALA A 186 0.82 -6.18 16.16
CA ALA A 186 -0.09 -7.32 16.30
C ALA A 186 -1.39 -6.90 17.02
N PRO A 187 -2.57 -7.09 16.40
CA PRO A 187 -3.84 -6.92 17.09
C PRO A 187 -4.12 -8.12 18.00
N GLY A 188 -5.28 -8.14 18.67
CA GLY A 188 -5.70 -9.28 19.48
C GLY A 188 -5.77 -10.59 18.68
N PRO A 189 -5.73 -11.78 19.33
CA PRO A 189 -5.64 -13.07 18.64
C PRO A 189 -6.75 -13.32 17.61
N LYS A 190 -7.97 -12.88 17.89
CA LYS A 190 -9.11 -12.98 16.98
C LYS A 190 -8.89 -12.15 15.72
N GLU A 191 -8.56 -10.88 15.88
CA GLU A 191 -8.28 -9.95 14.78
C GLU A 191 -7.03 -10.38 14.00
N LEU A 192 -6.03 -10.97 14.65
CA LEU A 192 -4.85 -11.52 13.99
C LEU A 192 -5.21 -12.71 13.09
N ALA A 193 -6.10 -13.60 13.53
CA ALA A 193 -6.58 -14.71 12.70
C ALA A 193 -7.35 -14.21 11.46
N ARG A 194 -8.14 -13.14 11.62
CA ARG A 194 -8.85 -12.48 10.51
C ARG A 194 -7.89 -11.81 9.52
N LEU A 195 -6.88 -11.09 10.03
CA LEU A 195 -5.82 -10.52 9.22
C LEU A 195 -5.09 -11.62 8.42
N ALA A 196 -4.79 -12.76 9.05
CA ALA A 196 -4.21 -13.91 8.38
C ALA A 196 -5.14 -14.48 7.29
N ALA A 197 -6.44 -14.57 7.53
CA ALA A 197 -7.40 -15.02 6.52
C ALA A 197 -7.42 -14.12 5.27
N LEU A 198 -7.32 -12.80 5.44
CA LEU A 198 -7.20 -11.85 4.32
C LEU A 198 -5.99 -12.16 3.43
N THR A 199 -4.88 -12.64 4.00
CA THR A 199 -3.68 -12.99 3.23
C THR A 199 -3.84 -14.25 2.36
N HIS A 200 -4.91 -15.01 2.54
CA HIS A 200 -5.24 -16.19 1.74
C HIS A 200 -6.28 -15.93 0.64
N ALA A 201 -6.87 -14.73 0.58
CA ALA A 201 -7.93 -14.39 -0.39
C ALA A 201 -7.46 -14.38 -1.86
N GLY A 202 -6.15 -14.48 -2.09
CA GLY A 202 -5.53 -14.55 -3.42
C GLY A 202 -5.52 -13.21 -4.16
N PRO A 203 -4.94 -13.16 -5.38
CA PRO A 203 -4.74 -11.90 -6.09
C PRO A 203 -6.01 -11.17 -6.51
N ALA A 204 -7.08 -11.91 -6.82
CA ALA A 204 -8.36 -11.35 -7.29
C ALA A 204 -9.09 -10.53 -6.23
N ALA A 205 -8.82 -10.79 -4.94
CA ALA A 205 -9.43 -10.07 -3.82
C ALA A 205 -8.99 -8.59 -3.73
N GLY A 206 -7.94 -8.19 -4.46
CA GLY A 206 -7.47 -6.81 -4.44
C GLY A 206 -7.04 -6.34 -3.05
N VAL A 207 -6.54 -7.23 -2.19
CA VAL A 207 -6.04 -6.89 -0.85
C VAL A 207 -4.51 -7.03 -0.80
N CYS A 208 -3.86 -6.13 -0.06
CA CYS A 208 -2.47 -6.25 0.35
C CYS A 208 -2.33 -5.93 1.85
N VAL A 209 -1.90 -6.91 2.64
CA VAL A 209 -1.56 -6.73 4.04
C VAL A 209 -0.05 -6.44 4.19
N LEU A 210 0.26 -5.36 4.91
CA LEU A 210 1.57 -5.10 5.51
C LEU A 210 1.42 -5.30 7.02
N PHE A 211 2.05 -6.34 7.57
CA PHE A 211 1.89 -6.75 8.96
C PHE A 211 3.20 -6.59 9.71
N ALA A 212 3.16 -6.01 10.91
CA ALA A 212 4.31 -5.86 11.78
C ALA A 212 4.03 -6.46 13.17
N GLY A 213 5.06 -7.06 13.78
CA GLY A 213 4.98 -7.70 15.09
C GLY A 213 4.75 -9.20 15.05
N ARG A 214 5.14 -9.91 13.97
CA ARG A 214 4.91 -11.35 13.82
C ARG A 214 5.55 -12.19 14.92
N ALA A 215 6.71 -11.78 15.45
CA ALA A 215 7.39 -12.51 16.52
C ALA A 215 6.87 -12.16 17.93
N VAL A 216 6.03 -11.13 18.06
CA VAL A 216 5.52 -10.63 19.35
C VAL A 216 4.25 -11.40 19.79
N THR A 217 3.88 -12.47 19.09
CA THR A 217 2.73 -13.31 19.43
C THR A 217 2.92 -14.01 20.78
N THR A 218 1.83 -14.15 21.54
CA THR A 218 1.80 -14.70 22.90
C THR A 218 2.56 -16.04 23.02
N PRO A 219 3.42 -16.22 24.04
CA PRO A 219 4.12 -17.48 24.27
C PRO A 219 3.16 -18.68 24.38
N GLY A 220 3.49 -19.79 23.72
CA GLY A 220 2.70 -21.03 23.75
C GLY A 220 1.55 -21.10 22.73
N GLN A 221 1.29 -20.03 21.98
CA GLN A 221 0.31 -20.04 20.89
C GLN A 221 1.03 -19.89 19.55
N ALA A 222 0.85 -20.87 18.66
CA ALA A 222 1.40 -20.79 17.31
C ALA A 222 0.78 -19.58 16.58
N ALA A 223 1.63 -18.70 16.04
CA ALA A 223 1.18 -17.59 15.21
C ALA A 223 0.40 -18.14 13.99
N PRO A 224 -0.72 -17.53 13.59
CA PRO A 224 -1.45 -17.94 12.40
C PRO A 224 -0.55 -17.94 11.16
N ALA A 225 -0.71 -18.95 10.30
CA ALA A 225 0.02 -19.01 9.04
C ALA A 225 -0.50 -17.93 8.07
N LEU A 226 0.40 -17.03 7.66
CA LEU A 226 0.11 -16.02 6.65
C LEU A 226 0.29 -16.61 5.25
N GLY A 227 -0.70 -16.41 4.38
CA GLY A 227 -0.65 -16.75 2.95
C GLY A 227 0.09 -15.68 2.15
N GLY A 228 0.71 -16.04 1.04
CA GLY A 228 1.23 -15.07 0.06
C GLY A 228 2.16 -13.98 0.63
N THR A 229 2.86 -14.24 1.74
CA THR A 229 3.60 -13.23 2.50
C THR A 229 5.11 -13.38 2.35
N THR A 230 5.81 -12.28 2.09
CA THR A 230 7.27 -12.19 2.19
C THR A 230 7.65 -11.80 3.61
N GLU A 231 8.57 -12.53 4.22
CA GLU A 231 9.03 -12.28 5.60
C GLU A 231 10.21 -11.30 5.63
N VAL A 232 10.18 -10.36 6.57
CA VAL A 232 11.27 -9.43 6.88
C VAL A 232 11.64 -9.60 8.34
N ARG A 233 12.90 -9.94 8.60
CA ARG A 233 13.42 -10.09 9.95
C ARG A 233 14.46 -9.03 10.24
N LEU A 234 14.27 -8.26 11.30
CA LEU A 234 15.20 -7.21 11.69
C LEU A 234 16.25 -7.72 12.66
N ASP A 235 17.50 -7.61 12.23
CA ASP A 235 18.69 -7.77 13.05
C ASP A 235 19.13 -6.41 13.63
N GLU A 236 20.35 -6.29 14.15
CA GLU A 236 20.91 -5.07 14.72
C GLU A 236 20.85 -3.88 13.74
N ARG A 237 21.47 -4.00 12.56
CA ARG A 237 21.52 -2.94 11.55
C ARG A 237 20.78 -3.27 10.25
N TYR A 238 20.63 -4.55 9.95
CA TYR A 238 20.16 -5.02 8.65
C TYR A 238 18.84 -5.77 8.78
N ALA A 239 18.12 -5.84 7.67
CA ALA A 239 17.01 -6.72 7.47
C ALA A 239 17.47 -7.98 6.71
N ARG A 240 16.94 -9.13 7.11
CA ARG A 240 16.97 -10.38 6.35
C ARG A 240 15.62 -10.57 5.68
N ILE A 241 15.64 -10.91 4.41
CA ILE A 241 14.43 -10.98 3.57
C ILE A 241 14.21 -12.42 3.15
N GLY A 242 13.05 -12.98 3.50
CA GLY A 242 12.64 -14.31 3.05
C GLY A 242 12.24 -14.33 1.57
N ASP A 243 11.92 -15.52 1.08
CA ASP A 243 11.52 -15.68 -0.31
C ASP A 243 10.12 -15.09 -0.59
N PRO A 244 9.99 -14.23 -1.62
CA PRO A 244 8.69 -13.79 -2.09
C PRO A 244 7.92 -14.98 -2.68
N PRO A 245 6.64 -15.16 -2.34
CA PRO A 245 5.90 -16.31 -2.83
C PRO A 245 5.79 -16.31 -4.36
N GLY A 246 6.10 -17.45 -4.97
CA GLY A 246 6.14 -17.63 -6.43
C GLY A 246 7.32 -16.99 -7.14
N GLN A 247 8.20 -16.26 -6.45
CA GLN A 247 9.42 -15.66 -6.99
C GLN A 247 10.55 -15.73 -5.95
N PRO A 248 11.01 -16.93 -5.57
CA PRO A 248 12.02 -17.08 -4.53
C PRO A 248 13.38 -16.53 -4.99
N PHE A 249 14.13 -15.98 -4.04
CA PHE A 249 15.54 -15.62 -4.20
C PHE A 249 16.47 -16.84 -4.08
N SER A 250 16.05 -17.86 -3.33
CA SER A 250 16.82 -19.07 -3.06
C SER A 250 16.06 -20.35 -3.39
N ASP A 251 16.77 -21.40 -3.78
CA ASP A 251 16.17 -22.71 -4.06
C ASP A 251 15.80 -23.47 -2.76
N ASP A 252 16.45 -23.13 -1.65
CA ASP A 252 16.31 -23.80 -0.35
C ASP A 252 15.32 -23.13 0.61
N GLY A 253 14.69 -22.03 0.20
CA GLY A 253 13.71 -21.32 1.04
C GLY A 253 14.33 -20.35 2.05
N THR A 254 15.66 -20.16 2.05
CA THR A 254 16.35 -19.31 3.03
C THR A 254 16.19 -17.82 2.79
N GLY A 255 15.76 -17.43 1.59
CA GLY A 255 15.54 -16.05 1.19
C GLY A 255 16.75 -15.41 0.53
N LEU A 256 16.82 -14.09 0.62
CA LEU A 256 17.93 -13.32 0.05
C LEU A 256 19.22 -13.55 0.87
N ALA A 257 20.26 -14.05 0.20
CA ALA A 257 21.54 -14.39 0.83
C ALA A 257 22.36 -13.19 1.34
N VAL A 258 21.95 -11.96 1.02
CA VAL A 258 22.69 -10.73 1.36
C VAL A 258 21.88 -9.83 2.31
N PRO A 259 22.55 -9.15 3.26
CA PRO A 259 21.88 -8.25 4.19
C PRO A 259 21.33 -7.01 3.47
N VAL A 260 20.21 -6.50 3.98
CA VAL A 260 19.53 -5.33 3.42
C VAL A 260 19.56 -4.19 4.42
N LEU A 261 20.09 -3.04 4.01
CA LEU A 261 19.94 -1.80 4.75
C LEU A 261 18.62 -1.15 4.33
N LEU A 262 17.69 -1.00 5.28
CA LEU A 262 16.42 -0.33 5.01
C LEU A 262 16.65 1.15 4.69
N ASP A 263 15.80 1.71 3.84
CA ASP A 263 15.88 3.14 3.50
C ASP A 263 15.44 4.02 4.68
N ASP A 264 15.96 5.24 4.72
CA ASP A 264 15.62 6.23 5.73
C ASP A 264 14.22 6.83 5.55
N ASP A 265 13.75 7.51 6.60
CA ASP A 265 12.43 8.17 6.61
C ASP A 265 12.30 9.17 5.45
N PRO A 266 11.21 9.11 4.66
CA PRO A 266 10.96 10.06 3.60
C PRO A 266 10.83 11.48 4.17
N PRO A 267 11.41 12.49 3.51
CA PRO A 267 11.27 13.86 3.96
C PRO A 267 9.79 14.28 3.90
N ALA A 268 9.35 15.10 4.86
CA ALA A 268 7.96 15.56 4.95
C ALA A 268 7.47 16.27 3.67
N SER A 269 8.38 16.90 2.92
CA SER A 269 8.09 17.50 1.61
C SER A 269 7.64 16.47 0.56
N ALA A 270 8.22 15.26 0.56
CA ALA A 270 7.83 14.19 -0.35
C ALA A 270 6.41 13.67 -0.03
N VAL A 271 6.09 13.52 1.26
CA VAL A 271 4.73 13.15 1.71
C VAL A 271 3.71 14.19 1.26
N ARG A 272 4.02 15.47 1.46
CA ARG A 272 3.14 16.58 1.08
C ARG A 272 2.93 16.66 -0.44
N ALA A 273 4.01 16.57 -1.22
CA ALA A 273 3.93 16.57 -2.68
C ALA A 273 3.07 15.40 -3.21
N LEU A 274 3.18 14.22 -2.60
CA LEU A 274 2.34 13.08 -2.93
C LEU A 274 0.87 13.34 -2.56
N ALA A 275 0.60 13.87 -1.37
CA ALA A 275 -0.74 14.21 -0.90
C ALA A 275 -1.41 15.26 -1.79
N ASP A 276 -0.69 16.31 -2.20
CA ASP A 276 -1.22 17.35 -3.08
C ASP A 276 -1.60 16.76 -4.45
N ARG A 277 -0.73 15.91 -5.01
CA ARG A 277 -0.96 15.24 -6.28
C ARG A 277 -2.19 14.32 -6.24
N LEU A 278 -2.31 13.49 -5.21
CA LEU A 278 -3.40 12.54 -5.08
C LEU A 278 -4.72 13.21 -4.64
N GLY A 279 -4.66 14.17 -3.71
CA GLY A 279 -5.84 14.92 -3.27
C GLY A 279 -6.49 15.75 -4.38
N ALA A 280 -5.70 16.24 -5.34
CA ALA A 280 -6.24 16.88 -6.54
C ALA A 280 -7.05 15.92 -7.42
N GLN A 281 -6.78 14.61 -7.36
CA GLN A 281 -7.59 13.59 -8.03
C GLN A 281 -8.85 13.29 -7.23
N VAL A 282 -8.73 13.00 -5.93
CA VAL A 282 -9.87 12.69 -5.05
C VAL A 282 -10.93 13.81 -5.13
N ARG A 283 -10.51 15.08 -5.06
CA ARG A 283 -11.44 16.22 -5.21
C ARG A 283 -12.15 16.26 -6.57
N ARG A 284 -11.49 15.85 -7.65
CA ARG A 284 -12.11 15.78 -8.98
C ARG A 284 -13.16 14.67 -9.07
N GLU A 285 -12.91 13.54 -8.41
CA GLU A 285 -13.84 12.41 -8.33
C GLU A 285 -15.05 12.76 -7.45
N THR A 286 -14.84 13.34 -6.26
CA THR A 286 -15.93 13.78 -5.38
C THR A 286 -16.74 14.94 -5.99
N ALA A 287 -16.10 15.88 -6.68
CA ALA A 287 -16.82 16.97 -7.38
C ALA A 287 -17.60 16.49 -8.62
N GLY A 288 -17.24 15.32 -9.16
CA GLY A 288 -17.99 14.63 -10.22
C GLY A 288 -19.19 13.84 -9.70
N HIS A 289 -19.30 13.64 -8.39
CA HIS A 289 -20.42 13.00 -7.72
C HIS A 289 -21.25 14.08 -7.01
N PRO A 290 -22.16 14.80 -7.71
CA PRO A 290 -23.11 15.66 -7.03
C PRO A 290 -23.86 14.77 -6.04
N ALA A 291 -23.82 15.16 -4.77
CA ALA A 291 -24.49 14.45 -3.69
C ALA A 291 -25.91 14.10 -4.12
N ASP A 292 -26.17 12.80 -4.29
CA ASP A 292 -27.49 12.26 -4.01
C ASP A 292 -27.64 12.37 -2.49
N PRO A 293 -28.51 13.26 -1.99
CA PRO A 293 -28.76 13.30 -0.56
C PRO A 293 -29.38 11.96 -0.17
N LEU A 294 -28.63 11.15 0.57
CA LEU A 294 -29.14 9.95 1.25
C LEU A 294 -30.54 10.23 1.83
N PRO A 295 -31.60 9.50 1.44
CA PRO A 295 -32.91 9.68 2.05
C PRO A 295 -32.84 9.10 3.46
N GLY A 296 -32.80 9.97 4.48
CA GLY A 296 -32.84 9.50 5.86
C GLY A 296 -32.70 10.56 6.95
N GLN A 297 -32.08 11.72 6.68
CA GLN A 297 -32.09 12.81 7.66
C GLN A 297 -33.35 13.65 7.45
N ARG A 298 -34.45 13.19 8.08
CA ARG A 298 -35.62 14.05 8.33
C ARG A 298 -35.10 15.27 9.06
N ARG A 299 -35.02 16.39 8.33
CA ARG A 299 -34.79 17.73 8.87
C ARG A 299 -35.99 18.09 9.73
N THR A 300 -36.00 17.64 10.97
CA THR A 300 -36.97 18.05 11.97
C THR A 300 -36.59 19.43 12.46
N GLY A 301 -37.56 20.35 12.40
CA GLY A 301 -37.59 21.55 13.24
C GLY A 301 -37.10 22.84 12.59
N SER A 302 -37.97 23.50 11.83
CA SER A 302 -38.29 24.89 12.16
C SER A 302 -39.67 25.25 11.62
N THR A 303 -40.70 24.92 12.39
CA THR A 303 -41.96 25.65 12.37
C THR A 303 -41.80 26.87 13.28
N ARG A 304 -41.52 28.03 12.69
CA ARG A 304 -42.06 29.27 13.22
C ARG A 304 -42.77 29.98 12.08
N ALA A 305 -44.06 29.71 12.00
CA ALA A 305 -45.00 30.38 11.13
C ALA A 305 -44.93 31.89 11.43
N GLY A 306 -44.44 32.65 10.46
CA GLY A 306 -44.81 34.05 10.32
C GLY A 306 -46.20 34.09 9.70
N HIS A 307 -47.21 34.37 10.51
CA HIS A 307 -48.54 34.74 10.06
C HIS A 307 -48.93 36.05 10.76
N GLN A 308 -48.81 37.15 10.02
CA GLN A 308 -49.69 38.32 10.15
C GLN A 308 -50.74 38.17 9.02
N PRO A 309 -52.01 38.57 9.17
CA PRO A 309 -52.40 39.92 9.60
C PRO A 309 -53.67 39.99 10.49
N GLY A 310 -53.95 41.18 11.04
CA GLY A 310 -55.20 41.47 11.77
C GLY A 310 -55.35 42.96 12.06
N GLU A 311 -56.13 43.63 11.22
CA GLU A 311 -56.63 45.00 11.38
C GLU A 311 -57.55 45.14 12.61
N GLY A 312 -57.62 46.34 13.19
CA GLY A 312 -58.81 46.77 13.94
C GLY A 312 -58.60 47.68 15.15
N ARG A 313 -58.31 48.97 14.93
CA ARG A 313 -59.07 50.16 15.40
C ARG A 313 -58.22 51.44 15.33
#